data_AF-Q11GD7-F1
#
_entry.id   AF-Q11GD7-F1
#
_cell.length_a   1.000
_cell.length_b   1.000
_cell.length_c   1.000
_cell.angle_alpha   90.00
_cell.angle_beta   90.00
_cell.angle_gamma   90.00
#
_symmetry.space_group_name_H-M   'P 1'
#
loop_
_entity.id
_entity.type
_entity.pdbx_description
1 polymer ?
#
loop_
_entity_poly.entity_id
_entity_poly.type
_entity_poly.pdbx_seq_one_letter_code
_entity_poly.pdbx_strand_id
1 'polypeptide(L)'
;MMRDRPAEGTISWPVAFVTAFRRARVETAVELTASARLFAERAELFPQLGRLQLDEWVSKGDLIEIPSSSQAETFVVLARRIRMAEDGSRKLIFLLDHPMRSA
;
A
#
# COMPACT_ATOMS: atom_id res chain seq x y z
N MET A 1 6.67 -59.76 -11.03
CA MET A 1 7.23 -58.39 -11.04
C MET A 1 6.07 -57.42 -11.06
N MET A 2 5.64 -56.97 -9.89
CA MET A 2 4.55 -56.01 -9.69
C MET A 2 5.19 -54.81 -9.02
N ARG A 3 5.17 -53.64 -9.68
CA ARG A 3 5.79 -52.42 -9.15
C ARG A 3 4.82 -51.80 -8.14
N ASP A 4 5.12 -51.95 -6.87
CA ASP A 4 4.53 -51.14 -5.80
C ASP A 4 4.80 -49.66 -6.10
N ARG A 5 3.73 -48.86 -6.16
CA ARG A 5 3.83 -47.40 -6.15
C ARG A 5 3.99 -46.95 -4.70
N PRO A 6 4.94 -46.06 -4.37
CA PRO A 6 5.04 -45.54 -3.01
C PRO A 6 3.90 -44.56 -2.72
N ALA A 7 3.49 -44.59 -1.46
CA ALA A 7 2.37 -43.89 -0.85
C ALA A 7 2.30 -42.38 -1.14
N GLU A 8 1.08 -41.89 -1.35
CA GLU A 8 0.71 -40.48 -1.30
C GLU A 8 1.10 -39.89 0.06
N GLY A 9 2.21 -39.15 0.08
CA GLY A 9 2.65 -38.37 1.23
C GLY A 9 1.65 -37.25 1.50
N THR A 10 0.70 -37.50 2.39
CA THR A 10 -0.15 -36.46 2.99
C THR A 10 0.77 -35.54 3.79
N ILE A 11 1.07 -34.37 3.26
CA ILE A 11 1.79 -33.32 3.98
C ILE A 11 0.83 -32.75 5.04
N SER A 12 0.89 -33.33 6.24
CA SER A 12 0.20 -32.81 7.42
C SER A 12 1.00 -31.63 7.97
N TRP A 13 0.59 -30.41 7.65
CA TRP A 13 1.08 -29.21 8.35
C TRP A 13 0.47 -29.19 9.75
N PRO A 14 1.26 -29.11 10.84
CA PRO A 14 0.69 -28.91 12.16
C PRO A 14 0.00 -27.55 12.20
N VAL A 15 -1.31 -27.58 12.44
CA VAL A 15 -2.18 -26.41 12.57
C VAL A 15 -1.88 -25.72 13.90
N ALA A 16 -0.79 -24.95 13.95
CA ALA A 16 -0.50 -24.04 15.07
C ALA A 16 0.48 -22.93 14.66
N PHE A 17 0.14 -22.16 13.63
CA PHE A 17 0.71 -20.83 13.43
C PHE A 17 -0.31 -19.76 13.84
N VAL A 18 -0.73 -19.80 15.11
CA VAL A 18 -1.40 -18.64 15.71
C VAL A 18 -0.31 -17.78 16.32
N THR A 19 0.41 -17.05 15.46
CA THR A 19 1.20 -15.94 15.94
C THR A 19 0.20 -14.86 16.32
N ALA A 20 0.11 -14.54 17.62
CA ALA A 20 -0.52 -13.31 18.03
C ALA A 20 0.23 -12.17 17.32
N PHE A 21 -0.34 -11.65 16.23
CA PHE A 21 0.16 -10.44 15.58
C PHE A 21 -0.06 -9.32 16.58
N ARG A 22 0.95 -9.08 17.42
CA ARG A 22 1.08 -7.82 18.15
C ARG A 22 0.91 -6.74 17.08
N ARG A 23 -0.08 -5.85 17.23
CA ARG A 23 -0.33 -4.75 16.30
C ARG A 23 0.93 -3.90 16.23
N ALA A 24 1.86 -4.24 15.34
CA ALA A 24 3.06 -3.47 15.12
C ALA A 24 2.59 -2.10 14.65
N ARG A 25 3.10 -1.03 15.27
CA ARG A 25 2.80 0.34 14.84
C ARG A 25 3.25 0.46 13.39
N VAL A 26 2.29 0.60 12.47
CA VAL A 26 2.57 0.74 11.04
C VAL A 26 2.85 2.19 10.77
N GLU A 27 4.07 2.48 10.34
CA GLU A 27 4.40 3.82 9.82
C GLU A 27 3.94 3.91 8.36
N THR A 28 3.39 5.05 7.96
CA THR A 28 2.97 5.29 6.57
C THR A 28 3.68 6.50 5.99
N ALA A 29 4.02 6.44 4.71
CA ALA A 29 4.57 7.55 3.94
C ALA A 29 3.90 7.63 2.57
N VAL A 30 3.85 8.85 2.04
CA VAL A 30 3.31 9.15 0.71
C VAL A 30 4.45 9.65 -0.16
N GLU A 31 4.59 9.06 -1.34
CA GLU A 31 5.46 9.50 -2.41
C GLU A 31 4.58 9.95 -3.59
N LEU A 32 5.04 10.95 -4.34
CA LEU A 32 4.35 11.42 -5.54
C LEU A 32 5.21 11.09 -6.76
N THR A 33 4.58 10.75 -7.88
CA THR A 33 5.23 10.81 -9.19
C THR A 33 5.67 12.25 -9.49
N ALA A 34 6.58 12.43 -10.47
CA ALA A 34 7.02 13.77 -10.86
C ALA A 34 5.85 14.65 -11.36
N SER A 35 4.94 14.06 -12.14
CA SER A 35 3.72 14.71 -12.63
C SER A 35 2.79 15.10 -11.47
N ALA A 36 2.51 14.18 -10.56
CA ALA A 36 1.64 14.43 -9.41
C ALA A 36 2.23 15.47 -8.45
N ARG A 37 3.57 15.49 -8.30
CA ARG A 37 4.25 16.52 -7.52
C ARG A 37 4.07 17.91 -8.12
N LEU A 38 4.29 18.06 -9.43
CA LEU A 38 4.08 19.33 -10.14
C LEU A 38 2.61 19.79 -10.07
N PHE A 39 1.68 18.85 -10.17
CA PHE A 39 0.26 19.14 -10.01
C PHE A 39 -0.06 19.61 -8.58
N ALA A 40 0.37 18.86 -7.56
CA ALA A 40 0.15 19.18 -6.15
C ALA A 40 0.74 20.54 -5.76
N GLU A 41 1.86 20.92 -6.36
CA GLU A 41 2.46 22.25 -6.19
C GLU A 41 1.56 23.35 -6.75
N ARG A 42 1.11 23.21 -8.00
CA ARG A 42 0.23 24.18 -8.66
C ARG A 42 -1.13 24.32 -7.98
N ALA A 43 -1.65 23.23 -7.43
CA ALA A 43 -2.93 23.19 -6.72
C ALA A 43 -2.79 23.46 -5.21
N GLU A 44 -1.60 23.81 -4.72
CA GLU A 44 -1.31 24.12 -3.31
C GLU A 44 -1.73 23.01 -2.32
N LEU A 45 -1.61 21.74 -2.71
CA LEU A 45 -2.14 20.59 -1.96
C LEU A 45 -1.15 19.98 -0.95
N PHE A 46 0.10 20.44 -0.91
CA PHE A 46 1.11 19.89 0.01
C PHE A 46 0.69 19.91 1.50
N PRO A 47 0.02 20.96 2.02
CA PRO A 47 -0.46 20.95 3.41
C PRO A 47 -1.45 19.81 3.70
N GLN A 48 -2.33 19.49 2.76
CA GLN A 48 -3.33 18.42 2.88
C GLN A 48 -2.67 17.06 2.72
N LEU A 49 -1.79 16.91 1.72
CA LEU A 49 -1.01 15.70 1.50
C LEU A 49 -0.12 15.35 2.70
N GLY A 50 0.48 16.35 3.35
CA GLY A 50 1.29 16.17 4.56
C GLY A 50 0.49 15.72 5.79
N ARG A 51 -0.84 15.87 5.76
CA ARG A 51 -1.77 15.41 6.81
C ARG A 51 -2.46 14.10 6.48
N LEU A 52 -2.21 13.54 5.29
CA LEU A 52 -2.88 12.34 4.82
C LEU A 52 -2.51 11.14 5.70
N GLN A 53 -3.51 10.50 6.27
CA GLN A 53 -3.36 9.28 7.06
C GLN A 53 -3.93 8.12 6.25
N LEU A 54 -3.05 7.43 5.53
CA LEU A 54 -3.36 6.18 4.85
C LEU A 54 -3.00 5.01 5.75
N ASP A 55 -3.64 3.86 5.56
CA ASP A 55 -3.38 2.66 6.35
C ASP A 55 -3.36 1.39 5.49
N GLU A 56 -3.36 0.24 6.15
CA GLU A 56 -3.21 -1.07 5.52
C GLU A 56 -4.34 -1.48 4.58
N TRP A 57 -5.51 -0.84 4.64
CA TRP A 57 -6.66 -1.12 3.77
C TRP A 57 -6.47 -0.54 2.37
N VAL A 58 -5.62 0.48 2.24
CA VAL A 58 -5.33 1.15 0.98
C VAL A 58 -4.55 0.23 0.03
N SER A 59 -5.04 0.16 -1.20
CA SER A 59 -4.61 -0.75 -2.25
C SER A 59 -4.24 -0.01 -3.53
N LYS A 60 -3.47 -0.69 -4.40
CA LYS A 60 -3.17 -0.17 -5.73
C LYS A 60 -4.48 -0.02 -6.53
N GLY A 61 -4.66 1.13 -7.17
CA GLY A 61 -5.84 1.49 -7.94
C GLY A 61 -6.88 2.28 -7.16
N ASP A 62 -6.75 2.37 -5.83
CA ASP A 62 -7.65 3.20 -5.03
C ASP A 62 -7.51 4.68 -5.41
N LEU A 63 -8.64 5.37 -5.38
CA LEU A 63 -8.73 6.81 -5.61
C LEU A 63 -8.78 7.53 -4.25
N ILE A 64 -7.92 8.52 -4.09
CA ILE A 64 -7.84 9.39 -2.92
C ILE A 64 -8.31 10.77 -3.32
N GLU A 65 -9.41 11.23 -2.73
CA GLU A 65 -9.92 12.58 -2.91
C GLU A 65 -9.35 13.49 -1.82
N ILE A 66 -8.69 14.56 -2.25
CA ILE A 66 -8.05 15.54 -1.36
C ILE A 66 -8.84 16.85 -1.46
N PRO A 67 -9.41 17.35 -0.36
CA PRO A 67 -10.11 18.63 -0.38
C PRO A 67 -9.18 19.78 -0.80
N SER A 68 -9.59 20.56 -1.80
CA SER A 68 -8.97 21.85 -2.14
C SER A 68 -9.94 23.00 -1.89
N SER A 69 -9.51 24.24 -2.12
CA SER A 69 -10.33 25.44 -1.91
C SER A 69 -11.53 25.55 -2.86
N SER A 70 -11.47 24.95 -4.05
CA SER A 70 -12.51 25.02 -5.08
C SER A 70 -13.25 23.70 -5.26
N GLN A 71 -12.52 22.59 -5.37
CA GLN A 71 -13.06 21.25 -5.59
C GLN A 71 -12.09 20.18 -5.05
N ALA A 72 -12.59 19.03 -4.61
CA ALA A 72 -11.72 17.92 -4.26
C ALA A 72 -10.92 17.43 -5.47
N GLU A 73 -9.61 17.27 -5.28
CA GLU A 73 -8.69 16.78 -6.29
C GLU A 73 -8.43 15.28 -6.11
N THR A 74 -8.44 14.53 -7.20
CA THR A 74 -8.29 13.07 -7.16
C THR A 74 -6.85 12.67 -7.44
N PHE A 75 -6.34 11.74 -6.63
CA PHE A 75 -5.09 11.02 -6.85
C PHE A 75 -5.39 9.52 -6.93
N VAL A 76 -4.55 8.76 -7.64
CA VAL A 76 -4.62 7.31 -7.72
C VAL A 76 -3.41 6.68 -7.04
N VAL A 77 -3.62 5.62 -6.27
CA VAL A 77 -2.53 4.82 -5.70
C VAL A 77 -1.94 3.94 -6.79
N LEU A 78 -0.79 4.33 -7.36
CA LEU A 78 -0.11 3.53 -8.38
C LEU A 78 0.60 2.30 -7.83
N ALA A 79 1.16 2.43 -6.63
CA ALA A 79 1.88 1.34 -5.98
C ALA A 79 1.86 1.47 -4.46
N ARG A 80 1.90 0.32 -3.80
CA ARG A 80 2.15 0.19 -2.37
C ARG A 80 3.43 -0.61 -2.17
N ARG A 81 4.42 -0.02 -1.52
CA ARG A 81 5.67 -0.69 -1.14
C ARG A 81 5.67 -0.93 0.37
N ILE A 82 5.95 -2.15 0.77
CA ILE A 82 6.11 -2.53 2.18
C ILE A 82 7.61 -2.61 2.45
N ARG A 83 8.13 -1.73 3.30
CA ARG A 83 9.51 -1.82 3.79
C ARG A 83 9.50 -2.49 5.16
N MET A 84 10.23 -3.58 5.27
CA MET A 84 10.46 -4.29 6.54
C MET A 84 11.77 -3.78 7.15
N ALA A 85 11.76 -3.54 8.46
CA ALA A 85 12.97 -3.29 9.23
C ALA A 85 13.44 -4.57 9.93
N GLU A 86 14.69 -4.58 10.39
CA GLU A 86 15.31 -5.74 11.05
C GLU A 86 14.62 -6.11 12.37
N ASP A 87 14.00 -5.15 13.05
CA ASP A 87 13.22 -5.35 14.28
C ASP A 87 11.81 -5.91 14.03
N GLY A 88 11.48 -6.22 12.77
CA GLY A 88 10.16 -6.71 12.36
C GLY A 88 9.10 -5.62 12.23
N SER A 89 9.43 -4.34 12.47
CA SER A 89 8.53 -3.24 12.15
C SER A 89 8.38 -3.06 10.64
N ARG A 90 7.26 -2.48 10.22
CA ARG A 90 6.95 -2.26 8.81
C ARG A 90 6.53 -0.82 8.54
N LYS A 91 6.98 -0.31 7.40
CA LYS A 91 6.59 0.97 6.83
C LYS A 91 5.86 0.76 5.51
N LEU A 92 4.65 1.32 5.39
CA LEU A 92 3.89 1.35 4.14
C LEU A 92 4.20 2.64 3.40
N ILE A 93 4.59 2.52 2.13
CA ILE A 93 4.87 3.66 1.26
C ILE A 93 3.89 3.61 0.10
N PHE A 94 3.09 4.65 -0.05
CA PHE A 94 2.08 4.79 -1.10
C PHE A 94 2.60 5.76 -2.16
N LEU A 95 2.77 5.26 -3.39
CA LEU A 95 3.08 6.11 -4.54
C LEU A 95 1.75 6.58 -5.14
N LEU A 96 1.50 7.87 -5.06
CA LEU A 96 0.34 8.51 -5.67
C LEU A 96 0.72 9.14 -7.01
N ASP A 97 -0.22 9.06 -7.94
CA ASP A 97 -0.20 9.83 -9.18
C ASP A 97 -1.45 10.68 -9.30
N HIS A 98 -1.38 11.74 -10.09
CA HIS A 98 -2.56 12.49 -10.47
C HIS A 98 -2.99 11.94 -11.83
N PRO A 99 -4.19 11.34 -11.95
CA PRO A 99 -4.69 10.91 -13.24
C PRO A 99 -4.83 12.17 -14.10
N MET A 100 -3.89 12.39 -15.02
CA MET A 100 -4.14 13.32 -16.12
C MET A 100 -5.45 12.86 -16.74
N ARG A 101 -6.51 13.66 -16.62
CA ARG A 101 -7.65 13.47 -17.51
C ARG A 101 -7.06 13.59 -18.91
N SER A 102 -7.00 12.50 -19.65
CA SER A 102 -6.81 12.57 -21.09
C SER A 102 -7.87 13.55 -21.59
N ALA A 103 -7.41 14.71 -22.06
CA ALA A 103 -8.25 15.67 -22.75
C ALA A 103 -8.72 15.08 -24.08
#